data_AF-A0A4Y9YXX9-F1
#
_entry.id   AF-A0A4Y9YXX9-F1
#
_cell.length_a   1.000
_cell.length_b   1.000
_cell.length_c   1.000
_cell.angle_alpha   90.00
_cell.angle_beta   90.00
_cell.angle_gamma   90.00
#
_symmetry.space_group_name_H-M   'P 1'
#
loop_
_entity.id
_entity.type
_entity.pdbx_description
1 polymer ?
#
loop_
_entity_poly.entity_id
_entity_poly.type
_entity_poly.pdbx_seq_one_letter_code
_entity_poly.pdbx_strand_id
1 'polypeptide(L)'
;MPQEYCSHVFNLFALILSRACYWERSMTRKPSRELIGYGIDLWEMLSYMRSVIVTQSHTFPQLAASFVKFTRAYHDLYARRDKYPKLQTTQLGYLVMYTWVHRVNDGVDDATLHIIDHLCKDSASTTRNAFCRKVIGYCGGPDAIAQRFNQELQRPDLHSEAFGACLRALCLFGEPPAGDSFVPALVKCDIFKSLYESLLTHVTGDYHEWMAIRKLPTLLWAMYSQCVEPTSPETYRHIEYLFAFMGRAAMLGPVHDSADGVCTDQWVYICDTVCLHTLVAKKSEPKRVFLEDTIRRYWQPTIDFLNKYRSQHPESRANGNWAKTMNAWVKLGNALTCN
;
A
#
# COMPACT_ATOMS: atom_id res chain seq x y z
N MET A 1 -7.36 -4.24 36.87
CA MET A 1 -8.20 -5.45 36.70
C MET A 1 -8.69 -5.62 35.26
N PRO A 2 -9.29 -4.62 34.57
CA PRO A 2 -9.68 -4.78 33.16
C PRO A 2 -8.50 -5.04 32.20
N GLN A 3 -7.33 -4.45 32.46
CA GLN A 3 -6.12 -4.58 31.65
C GLN A 3 -5.61 -6.02 31.59
N GLU A 4 -5.46 -6.62 32.76
CA GLU A 4 -4.99 -7.99 32.92
C GLU A 4 -5.98 -8.95 32.27
N TYR A 5 -7.28 -8.76 32.51
CA TYR A 5 -8.32 -9.55 31.85
C TYR A 5 -8.20 -9.49 30.32
N CYS A 6 -8.14 -8.30 29.72
CA CYS A 6 -7.98 -8.15 28.26
C CYS A 6 -6.70 -8.82 27.74
N SER A 7 -5.57 -8.67 28.45
CA SER A 7 -4.32 -9.33 28.09
C SER A 7 -4.43 -10.86 28.14
N HIS A 8 -5.04 -11.42 29.19
CA HIS A 8 -5.28 -12.87 29.30
C HIS A 8 -6.21 -13.37 28.21
N VAL A 9 -7.25 -12.62 27.88
CA VAL A 9 -8.18 -12.91 26.79
C VAL A 9 -7.43 -12.97 25.46
N PHE A 10 -6.64 -11.95 25.10
CA PHE A 10 -5.84 -11.96 23.87
C PHE A 10 -4.81 -13.09 23.84
N ASN A 11 -4.14 -13.39 24.95
CA ASN A 11 -3.18 -14.51 25.05
C ASN A 11 -3.88 -15.86 24.86
N LEU A 12 -5.07 -16.06 25.44
CA LEU A 12 -5.86 -17.27 25.26
C LEU A 12 -6.26 -17.43 23.79
N PHE A 13 -6.72 -16.36 23.14
CA PHE A 13 -7.05 -16.40 21.72
C PHE A 13 -5.85 -16.68 20.85
N ALA A 14 -4.71 -16.03 21.11
CA ALA A 14 -3.46 -16.31 20.42
C ALA A 14 -3.09 -17.80 20.55
N LEU A 15 -3.13 -18.35 21.76
CA LEU A 15 -2.82 -19.76 22.01
C LEU A 15 -3.75 -20.71 21.24
N ILE A 16 -5.06 -20.45 21.24
CA ILE A 16 -6.03 -21.29 20.52
C ILE A 16 -5.78 -21.20 19.00
N LEU A 17 -5.60 -20.00 18.46
CA LEU A 17 -5.34 -19.78 17.03
C LEU A 17 -4.02 -20.43 16.60
N SER A 18 -2.94 -20.25 17.37
CA SER A 18 -1.67 -20.91 17.11
C SER A 18 -1.82 -22.43 17.13
N ARG A 19 -2.51 -23.02 18.11
CA ARG A 19 -2.74 -24.48 18.13
C ARG A 19 -3.57 -24.94 16.94
N ALA A 20 -4.63 -24.21 16.58
CA ALA A 20 -5.45 -24.49 15.41
C ALA A 20 -4.68 -24.39 14.09
N CYS A 21 -3.67 -23.51 14.03
CA CYS A 21 -2.80 -23.32 12.87
C CYS A 21 -2.00 -24.57 12.52
N TYR A 22 -1.55 -25.33 13.53
CA TYR A 22 -0.74 -26.54 13.33
C TYR A 22 -1.57 -27.83 13.32
N TRP A 23 -2.66 -27.93 14.09
CA TRP A 23 -3.30 -29.22 14.39
C TRP A 23 -4.73 -29.37 13.86
N GLU A 24 -5.38 -28.32 13.35
CA GLU A 24 -6.81 -28.40 13.02
C GLU A 24 -7.11 -29.34 11.85
N ARG A 25 -6.16 -29.56 10.92
CA ARG A 25 -6.36 -30.53 9.82
C ARG A 25 -6.57 -31.97 10.33
N SER A 26 -6.01 -32.29 11.50
CA SER A 26 -6.12 -33.59 12.17
C SER A 26 -7.21 -33.65 13.24
N MET A 27 -7.93 -32.55 13.50
CA MET A 27 -8.93 -32.47 14.56
C MET A 27 -10.35 -32.64 14.00
N THR A 28 -11.18 -33.42 14.70
CA THR A 28 -12.59 -33.66 14.36
C THR A 28 -13.45 -32.43 14.61
N ARG A 29 -13.17 -31.68 15.69
CA ARG A 29 -13.69 -30.33 15.91
C ARG A 29 -12.72 -29.31 15.33
N LYS A 30 -13.25 -28.18 14.85
CA LYS A 30 -12.48 -27.11 14.21
C LYS A 30 -12.44 -25.90 15.14
N PRO A 31 -11.44 -25.79 16.06
CA PRO A 31 -11.41 -24.73 17.07
C PRO A 31 -11.50 -23.34 16.46
N SER A 32 -10.90 -23.10 15.30
CA SER A 32 -11.02 -21.80 14.62
C SER A 32 -12.46 -21.44 14.23
N ARG A 33 -13.29 -22.42 13.83
CA ARG A 33 -14.71 -22.17 13.50
C ARG A 33 -15.53 -21.84 14.74
N GLU A 34 -15.28 -22.55 15.83
CA GLU A 34 -15.96 -22.30 17.11
C GLU A 34 -15.54 -20.94 17.69
N LEU A 35 -14.25 -20.57 17.59
CA LEU A 35 -13.72 -19.27 18.01
C LEU A 35 -14.32 -18.08 17.24
N ILE A 36 -14.52 -18.24 15.93
CA ILE A 36 -15.21 -17.25 15.09
C ILE A 36 -16.70 -17.20 15.44
N GLY A 37 -17.31 -18.35 15.73
CA GLY A 37 -18.74 -18.49 16.06
C GLY A 37 -19.13 -17.86 17.40
N TYR A 38 -18.32 -18.03 18.45
CA TYR A 38 -18.45 -17.29 19.72
C TYR A 38 -17.89 -15.87 19.64
N GLY A 39 -17.29 -15.50 18.50
CA GLY A 39 -16.48 -14.31 18.34
C GLY A 39 -17.27 -13.03 18.14
N ILE A 40 -18.51 -13.06 17.65
CA ILE A 40 -19.22 -11.82 17.26
C ILE A 40 -19.40 -10.87 18.47
N ASP A 41 -20.04 -11.36 19.54
CA ASP A 41 -20.31 -10.55 20.74
C ASP A 41 -19.01 -10.13 21.44
N LEU A 42 -18.01 -11.00 21.43
CA LEU A 42 -16.70 -10.69 21.98
C LEU A 42 -15.96 -9.63 21.16
N TRP A 43 -15.96 -9.72 19.83
CA TRP A 43 -15.32 -8.74 18.96
C TRP A 43 -16.04 -7.40 19.05
N GLU A 44 -17.37 -7.41 19.20
CA GLU A 44 -18.16 -6.23 19.52
C GLU A 44 -17.75 -5.61 20.85
N MET A 45 -17.62 -6.42 21.90
CA MET A 45 -17.16 -5.95 23.22
C MET A 45 -15.73 -5.39 23.18
N LEU A 46 -14.79 -6.08 22.53
CA LEU A 46 -13.41 -5.61 22.38
C LEU A 46 -13.33 -4.34 21.53
N SER A 47 -14.16 -4.23 20.48
CA SER A 47 -14.30 -3.02 19.67
C SER A 47 -14.91 -1.86 20.46
N TYR A 48 -15.86 -2.12 21.36
CA TYR A 48 -16.38 -1.12 22.28
C TYR A 48 -15.28 -0.63 23.24
N MET A 49 -14.43 -1.52 23.72
CA MET A 49 -13.31 -1.20 24.62
C MET A 49 -12.05 -0.67 23.91
N ARG A 50 -12.08 -0.43 22.59
CA ARG A 50 -10.88 -0.09 21.79
C ARG A 50 -10.08 1.11 22.32
N SER A 51 -10.75 2.20 22.75
CA SER A 51 -10.08 3.39 23.27
C SER A 51 -9.40 3.11 24.61
N VAL A 52 -10.04 2.28 25.44
CA VAL A 52 -9.49 1.77 26.69
C VAL A 52 -8.27 0.90 26.41
N ILE A 53 -8.35 -0.02 25.44
CA ILE A 53 -7.23 -0.87 25.03
C ILE A 53 -6.05 -0.02 24.57
N VAL A 54 -6.26 0.99 23.72
CA VAL A 54 -5.20 1.90 23.26
C VAL A 54 -4.57 2.65 24.43
N THR A 55 -5.40 3.33 25.22
CA THR A 55 -4.93 4.13 26.37
C THR A 55 -4.14 3.26 27.34
N GLN A 56 -4.66 2.07 27.63
CA GLN A 56 -4.03 1.14 28.57
C GLN A 56 -2.80 0.46 28.00
N SER A 57 -2.70 0.26 26.70
CA SER A 57 -1.51 -0.33 26.05
C SER A 57 -0.26 0.53 26.23
N HIS A 58 -0.42 1.86 26.27
CA HIS A 58 0.68 2.77 26.61
C HIS A 58 1.11 2.66 28.07
N THR A 59 0.16 2.47 28.99
CA THR A 59 0.44 2.34 30.43
C THR A 59 0.80 0.92 30.88
N PHE A 60 0.44 -0.09 30.09
CA PHE A 60 0.58 -1.51 30.40
C PHE A 60 1.03 -2.28 29.13
N PRO A 61 2.35 -2.29 28.84
CA PRO A 61 2.89 -2.86 27.60
C PRO A 61 2.57 -4.34 27.37
N GLN A 62 2.26 -5.10 28.42
CA GLN A 62 1.85 -6.50 28.29
C GLN A 62 0.53 -6.66 27.53
N LEU A 63 -0.41 -5.70 27.64
CA LEU A 63 -1.65 -5.72 26.87
C LEU A 63 -1.36 -5.53 25.38
N ALA A 64 -0.49 -4.57 25.05
CA ALA A 64 -0.02 -4.36 23.68
C ALA A 64 0.63 -5.63 23.11
N ALA A 65 1.55 -6.23 23.87
CA ALA A 65 2.23 -7.46 23.47
C ALA A 65 1.26 -8.63 23.26
N SER A 66 0.24 -8.78 24.11
CA SER A 66 -0.79 -9.80 23.97
C SER A 66 -1.65 -9.58 22.73
N PHE A 67 -2.02 -8.34 22.44
CA PHE A 67 -2.78 -7.99 21.24
C PHE A 67 -1.98 -8.23 19.95
N VAL A 68 -0.70 -7.87 19.93
CA VAL A 68 0.23 -8.19 18.83
C VAL A 68 0.32 -9.69 18.61
N LYS A 69 0.51 -10.49 19.68
CA LYS A 69 0.55 -11.97 19.58
C LYS A 69 -0.72 -12.53 18.98
N PHE A 70 -1.88 -11.99 19.37
CA PHE A 70 -3.17 -12.39 18.82
C PHE A 70 -3.29 -12.05 17.33
N THR A 71 -2.96 -10.82 16.93
CA THR A 71 -3.00 -10.36 15.53
C THR A 71 -2.11 -11.24 14.64
N ARG A 72 -0.90 -11.57 15.11
CA ARG A 72 0.01 -12.49 14.40
C ARG A 72 -0.53 -13.91 14.31
N ALA A 73 -1.00 -14.49 15.42
CA ALA A 73 -1.57 -15.84 15.42
C ALA A 73 -2.78 -15.95 14.49
N TYR A 74 -3.58 -14.88 14.40
CA TYR A 74 -4.66 -14.75 13.46
C TYR A 74 -4.16 -14.75 12.01
N HIS A 75 -3.21 -13.87 11.67
CA HIS A 75 -2.58 -13.83 10.35
C HIS A 75 -2.03 -15.20 9.93
N ASP A 76 -1.20 -15.83 10.77
CA ASP A 76 -0.52 -17.08 10.45
C ASP A 76 -1.50 -18.22 10.19
N LEU A 77 -2.59 -18.30 10.97
CA LEU A 77 -3.64 -19.29 10.79
C LEU A 77 -4.24 -19.23 9.38
N TYR A 78 -4.54 -18.02 8.90
CA TYR A 78 -5.24 -17.82 7.65
C TYR A 78 -4.32 -17.75 6.44
N ALA A 79 -3.11 -17.22 6.60
CA ALA A 79 -2.05 -17.35 5.60
C ALA A 79 -1.81 -18.82 5.23
N ARG A 80 -1.75 -19.72 6.22
CA ARG A 80 -1.59 -21.18 5.96
C ARG A 80 -2.79 -21.87 5.32
N ARG A 81 -3.96 -21.26 5.41
CA ARG A 81 -5.22 -21.82 4.86
C ARG A 81 -5.57 -21.23 3.51
N ASP A 82 -4.87 -20.18 3.09
CA ASP A 82 -5.20 -19.37 1.93
C ASP A 82 -6.68 -18.96 1.91
N LYS A 83 -7.22 -18.65 3.10
CA LYS A 83 -8.65 -18.35 3.26
C LYS A 83 -8.90 -17.47 4.47
N TYR A 84 -8.78 -16.16 4.30
CA TYR A 84 -9.20 -15.21 5.30
C TYR A 84 -10.74 -15.17 5.38
N PRO A 85 -11.36 -15.18 6.57
CA PRO A 85 -12.77 -14.88 6.69
C PRO A 85 -12.98 -13.41 6.30
N LYS A 86 -14.21 -13.07 5.89
CA LYS A 86 -14.58 -11.71 5.46
C LYS A 86 -14.57 -10.75 6.66
N LEU A 87 -13.41 -10.39 7.21
CA LEU A 87 -13.34 -9.52 8.38
C LEU A 87 -13.83 -8.11 8.10
N GLN A 88 -13.95 -7.70 6.84
CA GLN A 88 -14.59 -6.44 6.44
C GLN A 88 -16.03 -6.32 6.97
N THR A 89 -16.71 -7.45 7.21
CA THR A 89 -18.06 -7.50 7.80
C THR A 89 -18.04 -7.74 9.31
N THR A 90 -16.87 -7.74 9.96
CA THR A 90 -16.71 -8.05 11.39
C THR A 90 -16.09 -6.88 12.15
N GLN A 91 -16.31 -6.82 13.46
CA GLN A 91 -15.68 -5.80 14.32
C GLN A 91 -14.16 -5.97 14.46
N LEU A 92 -13.63 -7.17 14.21
CA LEU A 92 -12.21 -7.46 14.32
C LEU A 92 -11.38 -6.65 13.32
N GLY A 93 -11.82 -6.52 12.06
CA GLY A 93 -11.10 -5.72 11.06
C GLY A 93 -10.97 -4.24 11.47
N TYR A 94 -12.03 -3.67 12.05
CA TYR A 94 -12.00 -2.30 12.55
C TYR A 94 -11.12 -2.15 13.80
N LEU A 95 -11.16 -3.13 14.71
CA LEU A 95 -10.31 -3.14 15.90
C LEU A 95 -8.83 -3.17 15.53
N VAL A 96 -8.43 -4.07 14.63
CA VAL A 96 -7.05 -4.20 14.11
C VAL A 96 -6.57 -2.88 13.50
N MET A 97 -7.38 -2.25 12.64
CA MET A 97 -7.08 -0.93 12.08
C MET A 97 -6.90 0.14 13.16
N TYR A 98 -7.86 0.20 14.09
CA TYR A 98 -7.85 1.20 15.16
C TYR A 98 -6.58 1.10 16.01
N THR A 99 -6.22 -0.11 16.43
CA THR A 99 -5.01 -0.36 17.21
C THR A 99 -3.72 -0.08 16.44
N TRP A 100 -3.70 -0.31 15.12
CA TRP A 100 -2.56 0.00 14.27
C TRP A 100 -2.38 1.52 14.09
N VAL A 101 -3.45 2.26 13.80
CA VAL A 101 -3.43 3.73 13.72
C VAL A 101 -2.96 4.34 15.03
N HIS A 102 -3.40 3.80 16.17
CA HIS A 102 -3.04 4.27 17.50
C HIS A 102 -1.79 3.59 18.10
N ARG A 103 -0.94 2.97 17.28
CA ARG A 103 0.39 2.48 17.67
C ARG A 103 0.42 1.48 18.82
N VAL A 104 -0.61 0.67 18.99
CA VAL A 104 -0.57 -0.45 19.94
C VAL A 104 0.42 -1.53 19.48
N ASN A 105 0.71 -1.60 18.18
CA ASN A 105 1.55 -2.61 17.55
C ASN A 105 2.94 -2.09 17.13
N ASP A 106 3.41 -0.97 17.69
CA ASP A 106 4.60 -0.28 17.20
C ASP A 106 5.87 -1.16 17.30
N GLY A 107 6.64 -1.21 16.20
CA GLY A 107 7.98 -1.80 16.16
C GLY A 107 8.08 -3.33 16.11
N VAL A 108 6.98 -4.08 15.99
CA VAL A 108 7.06 -5.56 16.00
C VAL A 108 6.19 -6.27 14.96
N ASP A 109 5.15 -5.66 14.38
CA ASP A 109 4.15 -6.45 13.64
C ASP A 109 3.65 -5.87 12.30
N ASP A 110 4.20 -6.41 11.21
CA ASP A 110 3.71 -6.17 9.84
C ASP A 110 2.42 -6.95 9.53
N ALA A 111 2.02 -7.88 10.41
CA ALA A 111 0.84 -8.73 10.22
C ALA A 111 -0.46 -7.91 10.06
N THR A 112 -0.55 -6.72 10.67
CA THR A 112 -1.72 -5.85 10.50
C THR A 112 -1.90 -5.42 9.05
N LEU A 113 -0.84 -4.91 8.40
CA LEU A 113 -0.88 -4.50 6.99
C LEU A 113 -1.13 -5.70 6.07
N HIS A 114 -0.53 -6.86 6.37
CA HIS A 114 -0.81 -8.09 5.65
C HIS A 114 -2.26 -8.55 5.79
N ILE A 115 -2.86 -8.45 6.97
CA ILE A 115 -4.28 -8.74 7.18
C ILE A 115 -5.12 -7.80 6.31
N ILE A 116 -4.86 -6.49 6.33
CA ILE A 116 -5.63 -5.50 5.55
C ILE A 116 -5.57 -5.79 4.05
N ASP A 117 -4.37 -6.03 3.54
CA ASP A 117 -4.13 -6.39 2.14
C ASP A 117 -4.92 -7.66 1.75
N HIS A 118 -4.80 -8.73 2.55
CA HIS A 118 -5.52 -9.98 2.30
C HIS A 118 -7.04 -9.84 2.39
N LEU A 119 -7.55 -9.05 3.34
CA LEU A 119 -8.99 -8.82 3.49
C LEU A 119 -9.61 -8.15 2.26
N CYS A 120 -8.81 -7.38 1.54
CA CYS A 120 -9.27 -6.57 0.44
C CYS A 120 -8.93 -7.19 -0.93
N LYS A 121 -8.02 -8.17 -0.99
CA LYS A 121 -7.53 -8.78 -2.23
C LYS A 121 -8.64 -9.26 -3.17
N ASP A 122 -9.62 -10.00 -2.63
CA ASP A 122 -10.71 -10.63 -3.41
C ASP A 122 -12.08 -10.02 -3.14
N SER A 123 -12.12 -8.91 -2.40
CA SER A 123 -13.36 -8.24 -2.03
C SER A 123 -13.84 -7.32 -3.14
N ALA A 124 -15.15 -7.30 -3.39
CA ALA A 124 -15.76 -6.37 -4.35
C ALA A 124 -15.46 -4.91 -3.96
N SER A 125 -15.27 -4.04 -4.95
CA SER A 125 -14.92 -2.62 -4.74
C SER A 125 -15.89 -1.91 -3.78
N THR A 126 -17.18 -2.19 -3.87
CA THR A 126 -18.20 -1.64 -2.96
C THR A 126 -17.95 -2.01 -1.49
N THR A 127 -17.57 -3.25 -1.21
CA THR A 127 -17.26 -3.73 0.15
C THR A 127 -15.98 -3.10 0.67
N ARG A 128 -14.93 -3.01 -0.17
CA ARG A 128 -13.67 -2.36 0.19
C ARG A 128 -13.89 -0.88 0.52
N ASN A 129 -14.64 -0.17 -0.31
CA ASN A 129 -14.96 1.24 -0.11
C ASN A 129 -15.80 1.48 1.15
N ALA A 130 -16.75 0.60 1.46
CA ALA A 130 -17.51 0.68 2.70
C ALA A 130 -16.61 0.47 3.93
N PHE A 131 -15.71 -0.51 3.87
CA PHE A 131 -14.72 -0.77 4.91
C PHE A 131 -13.78 0.42 5.11
N CYS A 132 -13.14 0.94 4.05
CA CYS A 132 -12.21 2.07 4.12
C CYS A 132 -12.87 3.32 4.72
N ARG A 133 -14.08 3.69 4.27
CA ARG A 133 -14.82 4.83 4.81
C ARG A 133 -15.12 4.67 6.30
N LYS A 134 -15.54 3.47 6.71
CA LYS A 134 -15.84 3.19 8.12
C LYS A 134 -14.56 3.25 8.96
N VAL A 135 -13.45 2.68 8.47
CA VAL A 135 -12.14 2.77 9.14
C VAL A 135 -11.68 4.21 9.31
N ILE A 136 -11.79 5.04 8.26
CA ILE A 136 -11.47 6.48 8.33
C ILE A 136 -12.25 7.16 9.45
N GLY A 137 -13.57 6.96 9.53
CA GLY A 137 -14.37 7.52 10.62
C GLY A 137 -14.02 6.94 12.00
N TYR A 138 -13.70 5.65 12.08
CA TYR A 138 -13.39 4.96 13.34
C TYR A 138 -12.04 5.36 13.93
N CYS A 139 -11.06 5.71 13.10
CA CYS A 139 -9.67 5.93 13.52
C CYS A 139 -9.31 7.41 13.68
N GLY A 140 -10.30 8.30 13.87
CA GLY A 140 -10.06 9.72 14.10
C GLY A 140 -9.88 10.56 12.81
N GLY A 141 -10.25 10.02 11.65
CA GLY A 141 -10.24 10.73 10.38
C GLY A 141 -9.06 10.37 9.46
N PRO A 142 -9.04 10.96 8.25
CA PRO A 142 -8.05 10.62 7.22
C PRO A 142 -6.62 11.05 7.61
N ASP A 143 -6.46 12.16 8.32
CA ASP A 143 -5.17 12.66 8.80
C ASP A 143 -4.46 11.66 9.73
N ALA A 144 -5.18 11.03 10.66
CA ALA A 144 -4.61 10.07 11.60
C ALA A 144 -4.07 8.83 10.88
N ILE A 145 -4.82 8.34 9.88
CA ILE A 145 -4.41 7.21 9.05
C ILE A 145 -3.22 7.58 8.17
N ALA A 146 -3.26 8.73 7.50
CA ALA A 146 -2.16 9.22 6.68
C ALA A 146 -0.89 9.37 7.51
N GLN A 147 -0.97 9.99 8.68
CA GLN A 147 0.17 10.13 9.58
C GLN A 147 0.76 8.78 10.02
N ARG A 148 -0.07 7.76 10.24
CA ARG A 148 0.40 6.42 10.58
C ARG A 148 1.14 5.76 9.41
N PHE A 149 0.60 5.85 8.19
CA PHE A 149 1.30 5.39 7.00
C PHE A 149 2.65 6.08 6.82
N ASN A 150 2.73 7.38 7.09
CA ASN A 150 3.98 8.12 7.01
C ASN A 150 5.04 7.55 7.94
N GLN A 151 4.64 7.23 9.17
CA GLN A 151 5.52 6.65 10.18
C GLN A 151 5.99 5.25 9.79
N GLU A 152 5.11 4.42 9.21
CA GLU A 152 5.51 3.09 8.71
C GLU A 152 6.55 3.19 7.60
N LEU A 153 6.35 4.10 6.63
CA LEU A 153 7.30 4.30 5.53
C LEU A 153 8.67 4.79 6.00
N GLN A 154 8.70 5.55 7.11
CA GLN A 154 9.92 6.10 7.69
C GLN A 154 10.62 5.16 8.68
N ARG A 155 10.13 3.92 8.86
CA ARG A 155 10.77 2.94 9.74
C ARG A 155 12.17 2.59 9.25
N PRO A 156 13.22 2.71 10.08
CA PRO A 156 14.59 2.35 9.68
C PRO A 156 14.76 0.87 9.32
N ASP A 157 13.91 0.01 9.88
CA ASP A 157 13.93 -1.44 9.74
C ASP A 157 12.84 -1.97 8.79
N LEU A 158 12.23 -1.12 7.97
CA LEU A 158 11.19 -1.52 7.03
C LEU A 158 11.75 -2.54 6.03
N HIS A 159 11.20 -3.74 5.98
CA HIS A 159 11.60 -4.74 4.99
C HIS A 159 10.72 -4.67 3.74
N SER A 160 11.21 -5.17 2.60
CA SER A 160 10.56 -5.03 1.29
C SER A 160 9.10 -5.51 1.26
N GLU A 161 8.78 -6.63 1.92
CA GLU A 161 7.40 -7.15 1.95
C GLU A 161 6.46 -6.29 2.82
N ALA A 162 6.94 -5.67 3.91
CA ALA A 162 6.16 -4.75 4.73
C ALA A 162 5.93 -3.42 3.97
N PHE A 163 6.95 -2.93 3.27
CA PHE A 163 6.79 -1.83 2.32
C PHE A 163 5.73 -2.17 1.27
N GLY A 164 5.79 -3.36 0.67
CA GLY A 164 4.79 -3.82 -0.30
C GLY A 164 3.38 -3.87 0.28
N ALA A 165 3.19 -4.41 1.48
CA ALA A 165 1.90 -4.43 2.15
C ALA A 165 1.39 -3.02 2.47
N CYS A 166 2.28 -2.12 2.87
CA CYS A 166 1.98 -0.70 3.10
C CYS A 166 1.46 -0.03 1.83
N LEU A 167 2.15 -0.19 0.68
CA LEU A 167 1.71 0.35 -0.62
C LEU A 167 0.36 -0.21 -1.06
N ARG A 168 0.16 -1.52 -0.94
CA ARG A 168 -1.11 -2.16 -1.28
C ARG A 168 -2.24 -1.68 -0.38
N ALA A 169 -1.99 -1.50 0.91
CA ALA A 169 -2.95 -0.93 1.85
C ALA A 169 -3.27 0.54 1.52
N LEU A 170 -2.28 1.37 1.21
CA LEU A 170 -2.46 2.76 0.79
C LEU A 170 -3.39 2.89 -0.42
N CYS A 171 -3.16 2.06 -1.45
CA CYS A 171 -4.02 2.01 -2.65
C CYS A 171 -5.50 1.80 -2.30
N LEU A 172 -5.80 0.95 -1.31
CA LEU A 172 -7.18 0.64 -0.93
C LEU A 172 -7.93 1.85 -0.36
N PHE A 173 -7.24 2.70 0.42
CA PHE A 173 -7.83 3.93 0.95
C PHE A 173 -7.87 5.07 -0.09
N GLY A 174 -7.00 5.00 -1.10
CA GLY A 174 -6.94 5.93 -2.22
C GLY A 174 -8.05 5.75 -3.27
N GLU A 175 -8.75 4.62 -3.30
CA GLU A 175 -9.85 4.37 -4.24
C GLU A 175 -11.07 5.29 -3.95
N PRO A 176 -11.69 5.92 -4.97
CA PRO A 176 -12.94 6.65 -4.78
C PRO A 176 -14.07 5.75 -4.27
N PRO A 177 -14.97 6.24 -3.40
CA PRO A 177 -15.06 7.62 -2.92
C PRO A 177 -14.24 7.91 -1.65
N ALA A 178 -13.56 6.92 -1.06
CA ALA A 178 -12.76 7.15 0.15
C ALA A 178 -11.58 8.10 -0.13
N GLY A 179 -10.98 7.95 -1.31
CA GLY A 179 -9.88 8.76 -1.82
C GLY A 179 -10.14 10.27 -1.81
N ASP A 180 -11.40 10.71 -2.00
CA ASP A 180 -11.74 12.14 -2.07
C ASP A 180 -11.36 12.90 -0.78
N SER A 181 -11.47 12.23 0.37
CA SER A 181 -11.07 12.77 1.68
C SER A 181 -9.67 12.35 2.11
N PHE A 182 -9.15 11.24 1.58
CA PHE A 182 -7.90 10.66 2.03
C PHE A 182 -6.67 11.20 1.27
N VAL A 183 -6.78 11.45 -0.03
CA VAL A 183 -5.67 12.01 -0.83
C VAL A 183 -5.19 13.36 -0.28
N PRO A 184 -6.06 14.32 0.08
CA PRO A 184 -5.61 15.57 0.71
C PRO A 184 -4.83 15.36 2.01
N ALA A 185 -5.23 14.36 2.82
CA ALA A 185 -4.53 14.01 4.05
C ALA A 185 -3.14 13.41 3.79
N LEU A 186 -3.00 12.59 2.75
CA LEU A 186 -1.70 12.04 2.32
C LEU A 186 -0.74 13.16 1.90
N VAL A 187 -1.23 14.15 1.15
CA VAL A 187 -0.46 15.33 0.73
C VAL A 187 -0.04 16.15 1.94
N LYS A 188 -0.97 16.47 2.84
CA LYS A 188 -0.69 17.21 4.08
C LYS A 188 0.33 16.51 4.98
N CYS A 189 0.35 15.17 4.98
CA CYS A 189 1.29 14.36 5.75
C CYS A 189 2.60 14.07 5.02
N ASP A 190 2.85 14.68 3.85
CA ASP A 190 4.09 14.56 3.09
C ASP A 190 4.41 13.10 2.66
N ILE A 191 3.37 12.28 2.46
CA ILE A 191 3.51 10.85 2.15
C ILE A 191 4.25 10.62 0.84
N PHE A 192 4.12 11.53 -0.12
CA PHE A 192 4.74 11.35 -1.43
C PHE A 192 6.27 11.29 -1.32
N LYS A 193 6.85 12.14 -0.47
CA LYS A 193 8.27 12.14 -0.17
C LYS A 193 8.69 10.84 0.50
N SER A 194 7.97 10.43 1.55
CA SER A 194 8.29 9.18 2.26
C SER A 194 8.20 7.96 1.35
N LEU A 195 7.22 7.91 0.44
CA LEU A 195 7.10 6.86 -0.57
C LEU A 195 8.32 6.80 -1.48
N TYR A 196 8.81 7.96 -1.94
CA TYR A 196 10.02 8.04 -2.76
C TYR A 196 11.26 7.59 -1.98
N GLU A 197 11.45 8.07 -0.75
CA GLU A 197 12.58 7.70 0.09
C GLU A 197 12.60 6.19 0.38
N SER A 198 11.45 5.61 0.76
CA SER A 198 11.31 4.16 0.96
C SER A 198 11.51 3.37 -0.33
N LEU A 199 11.05 3.88 -1.48
CA LEU A 199 11.27 3.22 -2.76
C LEU A 199 12.77 3.07 -3.02
N LEU A 200 13.57 4.12 -2.81
CA LEU A 200 15.01 4.10 -3.06
C LEU A 200 15.77 3.09 -2.19
N THR A 201 15.27 2.78 -0.98
CA THR A 201 15.93 1.85 -0.04
C THR A 201 15.48 0.40 -0.19
N HIS A 202 14.31 0.14 -0.78
CA HIS A 202 13.68 -1.19 -0.81
C HIS A 202 13.52 -1.79 -2.20
N VAL A 203 14.26 -1.26 -3.20
CA VAL A 203 14.28 -1.77 -4.57
C VAL A 203 14.88 -3.18 -4.65
N THR A 204 14.10 -4.15 -5.13
CA THR A 204 14.57 -5.53 -5.36
C THR A 204 14.65 -5.89 -6.84
N GLY A 205 13.92 -5.19 -7.71
CA GLY A 205 13.89 -5.45 -9.15
C GLY A 205 13.17 -6.73 -9.54
N ASP A 206 12.30 -7.24 -8.66
CA ASP A 206 11.66 -8.54 -8.82
C ASP A 206 10.13 -8.45 -8.92
N TYR A 207 9.50 -9.62 -8.96
CA TYR A 207 8.05 -9.78 -8.97
C TYR A 207 7.38 -9.18 -7.72
N HIS A 208 8.01 -9.23 -6.55
CA HIS A 208 7.43 -8.69 -5.31
C HIS A 208 7.34 -7.16 -5.37
N GLU A 209 8.37 -6.50 -5.91
CA GLU A 209 8.33 -5.06 -6.16
C GLU A 209 7.21 -4.71 -7.14
N TRP A 210 7.07 -5.46 -8.24
CA TRP A 210 5.96 -5.23 -9.18
C TRP A 210 4.59 -5.34 -8.48
N MET A 211 4.40 -6.38 -7.68
CA MET A 211 3.16 -6.60 -6.95
C MET A 211 2.84 -5.49 -5.96
N ALA A 212 3.86 -4.81 -5.41
CA ALA A 212 3.71 -3.65 -4.55
C ALA A 212 3.29 -2.40 -5.33
N ILE A 213 3.97 -2.09 -6.45
CA ILE A 213 3.78 -0.81 -7.14
C ILE A 213 2.68 -0.82 -8.20
N ARG A 214 2.32 -1.98 -8.78
CA ARG A 214 1.49 -2.06 -10.00
C ARG A 214 0.13 -1.34 -9.94
N LYS A 215 -0.45 -1.13 -8.75
CA LYS A 215 -1.75 -0.44 -8.54
C LYS A 215 -1.64 1.01 -8.07
N LEU A 216 -0.43 1.52 -7.87
CA LEU A 216 -0.19 2.91 -7.44
C LEU A 216 -0.49 4.02 -8.46
N PRO A 217 -0.57 3.80 -9.80
CA PRO A 217 -0.70 4.87 -10.78
C PRO A 217 -1.66 5.98 -10.35
N THR A 218 -2.94 5.64 -10.19
CA THR A 218 -4.00 6.60 -9.96
C THR A 218 -3.81 7.36 -8.65
N LEU A 219 -3.33 6.70 -7.60
CA LEU A 219 -3.08 7.32 -6.31
C LEU A 219 -1.92 8.33 -6.40
N LEU A 220 -0.80 7.93 -7.00
CA LEU A 220 0.36 8.82 -7.18
C LEU A 220 0.01 10.03 -8.05
N TRP A 221 -0.78 9.82 -9.11
CA TRP A 221 -1.26 10.93 -9.94
C TRP A 221 -2.18 11.88 -9.17
N ALA A 222 -3.10 11.34 -8.35
CA ALA A 222 -4.00 12.15 -7.54
C ALA A 222 -3.24 12.98 -6.49
N MET A 223 -2.24 12.38 -5.82
CA MET A 223 -1.36 13.09 -4.90
C MET A 223 -0.53 14.15 -5.62
N TYR A 224 0.14 13.79 -6.72
CA TYR A 224 0.92 14.73 -7.53
C TYR A 224 0.08 15.93 -7.97
N SER A 225 -1.12 15.70 -8.50
CA SER A 225 -1.99 16.77 -9.00
C SER A 225 -2.42 17.76 -7.91
N GLN A 226 -2.46 17.33 -6.64
CA GLN A 226 -2.74 18.20 -5.49
C GLN A 226 -1.48 18.90 -4.94
N CYS A 227 -0.30 18.30 -5.10
CA CYS A 227 0.98 18.89 -4.70
C CYS A 227 1.55 19.90 -5.73
N VAL A 228 1.00 19.94 -6.94
CA VAL A 228 1.49 20.79 -8.03
C VAL A 228 0.99 22.21 -7.85
N GLU A 229 1.90 23.09 -7.46
CA GLU A 229 1.73 24.54 -7.56
C GLU A 229 2.53 25.07 -8.76
N PRO A 230 1.87 25.62 -9.80
CA PRO A 230 2.53 26.03 -11.04
C PRO A 230 3.68 27.04 -10.86
N THR A 231 3.67 27.78 -9.75
CA THR A 231 4.63 28.84 -9.43
C THR A 231 5.66 28.45 -8.36
N SER A 232 5.53 27.28 -7.74
CA SER A 232 6.39 26.86 -6.63
C SER A 232 7.52 25.93 -7.09
N PRO A 233 8.76 26.13 -6.61
CA PRO A 233 9.84 25.17 -6.79
C PRO A 233 9.59 23.81 -6.14
N GLU A 234 8.67 23.71 -5.18
CA GLU A 234 8.35 22.44 -4.50
C GLU A 234 7.72 21.42 -5.45
N THR A 235 6.99 21.89 -6.47
CA THR A 235 6.47 21.07 -7.57
C THR A 235 7.57 20.25 -8.26
N TYR A 236 8.82 20.76 -8.29
CA TYR A 236 9.95 20.07 -8.92
C TYR A 236 10.34 18.77 -8.19
N ARG A 237 10.20 18.75 -6.85
CA ARG A 237 10.48 17.53 -6.07
C ARG A 237 9.39 16.47 -6.28
N HIS A 238 8.13 16.91 -6.36
CA HIS A 238 6.99 16.00 -6.52
C HIS A 238 6.97 15.27 -7.88
N ILE A 239 7.39 15.94 -8.97
CA ILE A 239 7.50 15.29 -10.27
C ILE A 239 8.62 14.24 -10.30
N GLU A 240 9.76 14.50 -9.63
CA GLU A 240 10.84 13.52 -9.48
C GLU A 240 10.36 12.26 -8.78
N TYR A 241 9.57 12.42 -7.71
CA TYR A 241 8.98 11.29 -6.99
C TYR A 241 8.07 10.44 -7.90
N LEU A 242 7.22 11.08 -8.73
CA LEU A 242 6.38 10.39 -9.70
C LEU A 242 7.23 9.60 -10.72
N PHE A 243 8.29 10.23 -11.26
CA PHE A 243 9.15 9.62 -12.27
C PHE A 243 9.93 8.43 -11.75
N ALA A 244 10.34 8.45 -10.48
CA ALA A 244 10.98 7.29 -9.86
C ALA A 244 10.08 6.06 -9.93
N PHE A 245 8.81 6.18 -9.52
CA PHE A 245 7.84 5.09 -9.60
C PHE A 245 7.54 4.68 -11.05
N MET A 246 7.36 5.65 -11.95
CA MET A 246 7.12 5.36 -13.36
C MET A 246 8.27 4.57 -14.00
N GLY A 247 9.52 4.96 -13.71
CA GLY A 247 10.73 4.27 -14.18
C GLY A 247 10.79 2.83 -13.71
N ARG A 248 10.51 2.59 -12.42
CA ARG A 248 10.43 1.23 -11.86
C ARG A 248 9.32 0.42 -12.53
N ALA A 249 8.12 0.99 -12.67
CA ALA A 249 7.00 0.31 -13.31
C ALA A 249 7.28 -0.04 -14.78
N ALA A 250 7.97 0.84 -15.50
CA ALA A 250 8.37 0.59 -16.89
C ALA A 250 9.38 -0.55 -17.03
N MET A 251 10.27 -0.71 -16.05
CA MET A 251 11.23 -1.81 -16.03
C MET A 251 10.56 -3.15 -15.65
N LEU A 252 9.58 -3.12 -14.74
CA LEU A 252 8.97 -4.32 -14.17
C LEU A 252 7.72 -4.81 -14.89
N GLY A 253 6.86 -3.91 -15.36
CA GLY A 253 5.57 -4.22 -16.00
C GLY A 253 5.71 -5.17 -17.19
N PRO A 254 6.61 -4.91 -18.15
CA PRO A 254 6.85 -5.82 -19.28
C PRO A 254 7.25 -7.25 -18.86
N VAL A 255 7.90 -7.41 -17.71
CA VAL A 255 8.41 -8.70 -17.23
C VAL A 255 7.37 -9.45 -16.39
N HIS A 256 6.58 -8.73 -15.60
CA HIS A 256 5.82 -9.31 -14.49
C HIS A 256 4.31 -9.08 -14.55
N ASP A 257 3.80 -8.24 -15.46
CA ASP A 257 2.36 -8.06 -15.63
C ASP A 257 1.71 -9.24 -16.36
N SER A 258 0.38 -9.34 -16.26
CA SER A 258 -0.37 -10.33 -17.03
C SER A 258 -0.24 -10.07 -18.53
N ALA A 259 -0.52 -11.10 -19.35
CA ALA A 259 -0.51 -10.97 -20.80
C ALA A 259 -1.45 -9.86 -21.32
N ASP A 260 -2.57 -9.61 -20.61
CA ASP A 260 -3.51 -8.55 -20.93
C ASP A 260 -2.96 -7.14 -20.64
N GLY A 261 -1.96 -7.03 -19.75
CA GLY A 261 -1.25 -5.78 -19.50
C GLY A 261 -2.03 -4.73 -18.73
N VAL A 262 -3.06 -5.13 -17.96
CA VAL A 262 -4.02 -4.20 -17.33
C VAL A 262 -3.33 -3.16 -16.44
N CYS A 263 -2.31 -3.56 -15.67
CA CYS A 263 -1.61 -2.62 -14.79
C CYS A 263 -0.60 -1.78 -15.57
N THR A 264 0.06 -2.37 -16.58
CA THR A 264 0.95 -1.67 -17.50
C THR A 264 0.21 -0.55 -18.24
N ASP A 265 -1.02 -0.79 -18.69
CA ASP A 265 -1.85 0.20 -19.37
C ASP A 265 -2.15 1.42 -18.46
N GLN A 266 -2.32 1.22 -17.15
CA GLN A 266 -2.49 2.33 -16.20
C GLN A 266 -1.23 3.18 -16.06
N TRP A 267 -0.05 2.55 -16.03
CA TRP A 267 1.23 3.27 -16.01
C TRP A 267 1.50 4.03 -17.31
N VAL A 268 1.16 3.42 -18.46
CA VAL A 268 1.25 4.07 -19.78
C VAL A 268 0.34 5.30 -19.83
N TYR A 269 -0.88 5.21 -19.32
CA TYR A 269 -1.80 6.35 -19.26
C TYR A 269 -1.23 7.53 -18.47
N ILE A 270 -0.54 7.28 -17.35
CA ILE A 270 0.15 8.34 -16.60
C ILE A 270 1.28 8.94 -17.41
N CYS A 271 2.07 8.10 -18.10
CA CYS A 271 3.11 8.58 -18.99
C CYS A 271 2.55 9.54 -20.04
N ASP A 272 1.45 9.17 -20.69
CA ASP A 272 0.75 10.03 -21.66
C ASP A 272 0.25 11.33 -21.02
N THR A 273 -0.28 11.26 -19.80
CA THR A 273 -0.79 12.43 -19.07
C THR A 273 0.34 13.40 -18.72
N VAL A 274 1.49 12.88 -18.28
CA VAL A 274 2.68 13.68 -18.00
C VAL A 274 3.26 14.29 -19.28
N CYS A 275 3.25 13.55 -20.41
CA CYS A 275 3.62 14.09 -21.72
C CYS A 275 2.77 15.31 -22.08
N LEU A 276 1.45 15.20 -21.97
CA LEU A 276 0.52 16.30 -22.24
C LEU A 276 0.80 17.50 -21.32
N HIS A 277 0.99 17.26 -20.03
CA HIS A 277 1.30 18.32 -19.06
C HIS A 277 2.63 19.03 -19.39
N THR A 278 3.62 18.33 -19.94
CA THR A 278 4.91 18.90 -20.37
C THR A 278 4.77 19.73 -21.65
N LEU A 279 3.99 19.25 -22.62
CA LEU A 279 3.76 19.92 -23.91
C LEU A 279 2.93 21.21 -23.79
N VAL A 280 2.08 21.34 -22.76
CA VAL A 280 1.27 22.55 -22.53
C VAL A 280 2.12 23.73 -22.03
N ALA A 281 3.28 23.48 -21.42
CA ALA A 281 4.16 24.53 -20.91
C ALA A 281 5.07 25.12 -22.02
N LYS A 282 5.28 26.43 -22.04
CA LYS A 282 6.19 27.06 -23.02
C LYS A 282 7.64 26.70 -22.70
N LYS A 283 8.51 26.51 -23.71
CA LYS A 283 9.94 26.16 -23.50
C LYS A 283 10.70 27.11 -22.60
N SER A 284 10.40 28.41 -22.67
CA SER A 284 11.06 29.42 -21.85
C SER A 284 10.52 29.50 -20.43
N GLU A 285 9.44 28.78 -20.10
CA GLU A 285 8.94 28.74 -18.73
C GLU A 285 9.90 27.90 -17.89
N PRO A 286 10.38 28.43 -16.74
CA PRO A 286 11.25 27.67 -15.83
C PRO A 286 10.67 26.28 -15.51
N LYS A 287 9.33 26.21 -15.32
CA LYS A 287 8.58 24.97 -15.12
C LYS A 287 8.95 23.88 -16.14
N ARG A 288 9.05 24.23 -17.42
CA ARG A 288 9.34 23.26 -18.47
C ARG A 288 10.79 22.80 -18.47
N VAL A 289 11.74 23.72 -18.35
CA VAL A 289 13.17 23.38 -18.29
C VAL A 289 13.44 22.37 -17.15
N PHE A 290 12.83 22.59 -15.99
CA PHE A 290 12.96 21.67 -14.85
C PHE A 290 12.27 20.32 -15.05
N LEU A 291 11.07 20.31 -15.65
CA LEU A 291 10.40 19.06 -16.04
C LEU A 291 11.29 18.26 -16.98
N GLU A 292 11.88 18.91 -17.98
CA GLU A 292 12.75 18.25 -18.95
C GLU A 292 14.02 17.68 -18.30
N ASP A 293 14.67 18.43 -17.41
CA ASP A 293 15.84 17.96 -16.67
C ASP A 293 15.52 16.75 -15.78
N THR A 294 14.37 16.78 -15.09
CA THR A 294 13.92 15.67 -14.24
C THR A 294 13.61 14.45 -15.09
N ILE A 295 12.86 14.61 -16.18
CA ILE A 295 12.53 13.52 -17.10
C ILE A 295 13.82 12.89 -17.63
N ARG A 296 14.82 13.68 -18.07
CA ARG A 296 16.08 13.14 -18.62
C ARG A 296 16.80 12.21 -17.65
N ARG A 297 16.77 12.48 -16.34
CA ARG A 297 17.41 11.62 -15.31
C ARG A 297 16.84 10.21 -15.27
N TYR A 298 15.53 10.06 -15.48
CA TYR A 298 14.85 8.75 -15.44
C TYR A 298 14.66 8.14 -16.83
N TRP A 299 14.55 8.97 -17.86
CA TRP A 299 14.29 8.57 -19.25
C TRP A 299 15.38 7.66 -19.82
N GLN A 300 16.63 8.13 -19.83
CA GLN A 300 17.71 7.38 -20.45
C GLN A 300 17.95 6.02 -19.78
N PRO A 301 18.07 5.93 -18.44
CA PRO A 301 18.26 4.63 -17.76
C PRO A 301 17.14 3.63 -18.04
N THR A 302 15.88 4.08 -18.10
CA THR A 302 14.75 3.20 -18.39
C THR A 302 14.75 2.72 -19.85
N ILE A 303 15.06 3.59 -20.81
CA ILE A 303 15.20 3.21 -22.23
C ILE A 303 16.35 2.21 -22.41
N ASP A 304 17.50 2.44 -21.77
CA ASP A 304 18.65 1.55 -21.83
C ASP A 304 18.29 0.17 -21.26
N PHE A 305 17.57 0.13 -20.15
CA PHE A 305 17.07 -1.12 -19.58
C PHE A 305 16.12 -1.85 -20.54
N LEU A 306 15.11 -1.15 -21.10
CA LEU A 306 14.14 -1.76 -22.01
C LEU A 306 14.83 -2.33 -23.26
N ASN A 307 15.82 -1.62 -23.80
CA ASN A 307 16.63 -2.08 -24.93
C ASN A 307 17.50 -3.28 -24.58
N LYS A 308 18.15 -3.27 -23.40
CA LYS A 308 18.93 -4.39 -22.89
C LYS A 308 18.06 -5.63 -22.68
N TYR A 309 16.90 -5.47 -22.06
CA TYR A 309 15.95 -6.55 -21.84
C TYR A 309 15.53 -7.18 -23.18
N ARG A 310 15.17 -6.35 -24.17
CA ARG A 310 14.81 -6.81 -25.52
C ARG A 310 15.93 -7.58 -26.22
N SER A 311 17.17 -7.13 -26.06
CA SER A 311 18.32 -7.78 -26.69
C SER A 311 18.69 -9.11 -26.03
N GLN A 312 18.45 -9.23 -24.71
CA GLN A 312 18.66 -10.46 -23.96
C GLN A 312 17.51 -11.47 -24.10
N HIS A 313 16.31 -11.01 -24.43
CA HIS A 313 15.09 -11.83 -24.56
C HIS A 313 14.42 -11.57 -25.91
N PRO A 314 14.94 -12.10 -27.05
CA PRO A 314 14.40 -11.80 -28.38
C PRO A 314 12.91 -12.14 -28.55
N GLU A 315 12.40 -13.13 -27.82
CA GLU A 315 10.99 -13.51 -27.72
C GLU A 315 10.10 -12.39 -27.15
N SER A 316 10.67 -11.47 -26.37
CA SER A 316 9.97 -10.28 -25.87
C SER A 316 9.55 -9.31 -26.98
N ARG A 317 10.00 -9.49 -28.23
CA ARG A 317 9.50 -8.70 -29.38
C ARG A 317 8.00 -8.87 -29.62
N ALA A 318 7.43 -10.00 -29.23
CA ALA A 318 5.98 -10.25 -29.28
C ALA A 318 5.25 -9.80 -27.99
N ASN A 319 5.97 -9.31 -26.98
CA ASN A 319 5.39 -8.87 -25.72
C ASN A 319 4.71 -7.50 -25.89
N GLY A 320 3.38 -7.50 -25.89
CA GLY A 320 2.57 -6.30 -25.99
C GLY A 320 2.86 -5.27 -24.90
N ASN A 321 3.16 -5.71 -23.68
CA ASN A 321 3.46 -4.83 -22.54
C ASN A 321 4.78 -4.10 -22.74
N TRP A 322 5.81 -4.79 -23.27
CA TRP A 322 7.07 -4.16 -23.63
C TRP A 322 6.86 -3.10 -24.71
N ALA A 323 6.14 -3.42 -25.79
CA ALA A 323 5.93 -2.51 -26.91
C ALA A 323 5.16 -1.24 -26.48
N LYS A 324 4.07 -1.40 -25.72
CA LYS A 324 3.29 -0.28 -25.17
C LYS A 324 4.14 0.61 -24.26
N THR A 325 4.89 0.00 -23.33
CA THR A 325 5.78 0.72 -22.42
C THR A 325 6.85 1.48 -23.19
N MET A 326 7.55 0.82 -24.11
CA MET A 326 8.59 1.45 -24.94
C MET A 326 8.04 2.63 -25.73
N ASN A 327 6.87 2.48 -26.37
CA ASN A 327 6.24 3.54 -27.14
C ASN A 327 5.89 4.76 -26.26
N ALA A 328 5.36 4.51 -25.05
CA ALA A 328 5.06 5.57 -24.10
C ALA A 328 6.32 6.34 -23.68
N TRP A 329 7.42 5.62 -23.38
CA TRP A 329 8.69 6.25 -23.02
C TRP A 329 9.34 6.98 -24.20
N VAL A 330 9.29 6.44 -25.42
CA VAL A 330 9.75 7.17 -26.61
C VAL A 330 8.95 8.45 -26.83
N LYS A 331 7.62 8.40 -26.67
CA LYS A 331 6.76 9.58 -26.75
C LYS A 331 7.12 10.63 -25.70
N LEU A 332 7.39 10.21 -24.48
CA LEU A 332 7.88 11.09 -23.41
C LEU A 332 9.22 11.73 -23.78
N GLY A 333 10.17 10.96 -24.34
CA GLY A 333 11.44 11.48 -24.83
C GLY A 333 11.28 12.50 -25.95
N ASN A 334 10.35 12.28 -26.87
CA ASN A 334 10.04 13.23 -27.94
C ASN A 334 9.41 14.51 -27.40
N ALA A 335 8.60 14.43 -26.33
CA ALA A 335 8.05 15.62 -25.68
C ALA A 335 9.15 16.54 -25.09
N LEU A 336 10.33 15.99 -24.77
CA LEU A 336 11.49 16.77 -24.33
C LEU A 336 12.17 17.54 -25.47
N THR A 337 12.03 17.08 -26.70
CA THR A 337 12.74 17.64 -27.85
C THR A 337 11.85 18.56 -28.70
N CYS A 338 10.53 18.39 -28.65
CA CYS A 338 9.56 19.18 -29.42
C CYS A 338 9.20 20.54 -28.78
N ASN A 339 9.46 21.64 -29.50
CA ASN A 339 8.97 23.06 -29.40
C ASN A 339 8.72 23.79 -28.09
#